data_AF-A0A972SCX2-F1
#
_entry.id   AF-A0A972SCX2-F1
#
_cell.length_a   1.000
_cell.length_b   1.000
_cell.length_c   1.000
_cell.angle_alpha   90.00
_cell.angle_beta   90.00
_cell.angle_gamma   90.00
#
_symmetry.space_group_name_H-M   'P 1'
#
loop_
_entity.id
_entity.type
_entity.pdbx_description
1 polymer ?
#
loop_
_entity_poly.entity_id
_entity_poly.type
_entity_poly.pdbx_seq_one_letter_code
_entity_poly.pdbx_strand_id
1 'polypeptide(L)'
;MKMKAPLATAVAMAVGLLVLVGYFIPLQIFTGLRMLFLQWAVILAGAALVVGVINLSQYHWAKMRRRGPGRLASAVLIVSLWGTFALTLFFAPASAPVQWLFQAIVIPASIALMGLLAFTLTYAAVRLLRRRPGLFSVLFLGTAVLILLGAVALPGVGPLPFLSDTLRPWLAQVPAAAGARGILLGVALGTVATGLRILLGSDRPYGE
;
A
#
# COMPACT_ATOMS: atom_id res chain seq x y z
N MET A 1 13.52 -5.16 38.44
CA MET A 1 13.23 -4.66 37.07
C MET A 1 13.88 -5.63 36.08
N LYS A 2 13.12 -6.22 35.16
CA LYS A 2 13.57 -7.33 34.30
C LYS A 2 14.68 -6.86 33.35
N MET A 3 15.92 -7.30 33.54
CA MET A 3 17.08 -7.01 32.68
C MET A 3 16.96 -7.52 31.22
N LYS A 4 15.84 -8.16 30.86
CA LYS A 4 15.61 -8.79 29.55
C LYS A 4 15.25 -7.79 28.45
N ALA A 5 14.45 -6.76 28.78
CA ALA A 5 14.02 -5.72 27.85
C ALA A 5 15.16 -4.87 27.26
N PRO A 6 16.12 -4.34 28.07
CA PRO A 6 17.24 -3.57 27.52
C PRO A 6 18.20 -4.44 26.70
N LEU A 7 18.42 -5.69 27.11
CA LEU A 7 19.27 -6.63 26.37
C LEU A 7 18.69 -6.96 24.99
N ALA A 8 17.40 -7.26 24.91
CA ALA A 8 16.73 -7.55 23.63
C ALA A 8 16.81 -6.36 22.66
N THR A 9 16.64 -5.14 23.18
CA THR A 9 16.74 -3.92 22.38
C THR A 9 18.18 -3.69 21.90
N ALA A 10 19.18 -3.89 22.75
CA ALA A 10 20.59 -3.80 22.36
C ALA A 10 20.99 -4.81 21.28
N VAL A 11 20.50 -6.06 21.39
CA VAL A 11 20.71 -7.08 20.37
C VAL A 11 20.04 -6.69 19.04
N ALA A 12 18.81 -6.17 19.08
CA ALA A 12 18.12 -5.71 17.87
C ALA A 12 18.87 -4.56 17.17
N MET A 13 19.39 -3.59 17.93
CA MET A 13 20.22 -2.52 17.39
C MET A 13 21.51 -3.07 16.77
N ALA A 14 22.22 -3.96 17.47
CA ALA A 14 23.48 -4.52 17.00
C ALA A 14 23.30 -5.31 15.69
N VAL A 15 22.27 -6.16 15.62
CA VAL A 15 21.95 -6.94 14.41
C VAL A 15 21.56 -6.01 13.25
N GLY A 16 20.70 -5.01 13.52
CA GLY A 16 20.28 -4.08 12.49
C GLY A 16 21.43 -3.20 11.96
N LEU A 17 22.34 -2.76 12.83
CA LEU A 17 23.53 -2.00 12.44
C LEU A 17 24.53 -2.88 11.68
N LEU A 18 24.68 -4.15 12.06
CA LEU A 18 25.50 -5.12 11.33
C LEU A 18 24.97 -5.35 9.92
N VAL A 19 23.66 -5.56 9.75
CA VAL A 19 23.01 -5.70 8.43
C VAL A 19 23.25 -4.45 7.58
N LEU A 20 23.15 -3.26 8.18
CA LEU A 20 23.40 -1.99 7.50
C LEU A 20 24.86 -1.86 7.05
N VAL A 21 25.83 -2.14 7.93
CA VAL A 21 27.26 -2.15 7.59
C VAL A 21 27.56 -3.12 6.45
N GLY A 22 26.91 -4.29 6.44
CA GLY A 22 27.06 -5.26 5.36
C GLY A 22 26.60 -4.77 3.99
N TYR A 23 25.78 -3.72 3.90
CA TYR A 23 25.48 -3.06 2.62
C TYR A 23 26.60 -2.14 2.11
N PHE A 24 27.32 -1.48 3.01
CA PHE A 24 28.35 -0.49 2.64
C PHE A 24 29.76 -1.08 2.54
N ILE A 25 30.05 -2.15 3.28
CA ILE A 25 31.39 -2.76 3.32
C ILE A 25 31.37 -4.13 2.61
N PRO A 26 31.98 -4.27 1.41
CA PRO A 26 31.95 -5.49 0.62
C PRO A 26 32.99 -6.54 1.09
N LEU A 27 33.05 -6.81 2.40
CA LEU A 27 33.86 -7.92 2.95
C LEU A 27 33.00 -9.18 3.07
N GLN A 28 33.57 -10.34 2.75
CA GLN A 28 32.85 -11.63 2.74
C GLN A 28 32.16 -11.95 4.07
N ILE A 29 32.75 -11.57 5.20
CA ILE A 29 32.15 -11.80 6.53
C ILE A 29 30.87 -10.99 6.72
N PHE A 30 30.84 -9.72 6.34
CA PHE A 30 29.68 -8.84 6.52
C PHE A 30 28.57 -9.18 5.53
N THR A 31 28.92 -9.54 4.29
CA THR A 31 27.93 -9.97 3.30
C THR A 31 27.30 -11.31 3.68
N GLY A 32 28.07 -12.27 4.20
CA GLY A 32 27.56 -13.54 4.71
C GLY A 32 26.60 -13.37 5.88
N LEU A 33 26.99 -12.59 6.90
CA LEU A 33 26.12 -12.32 8.06
C LEU A 33 24.85 -11.54 7.67
N ARG A 34 24.96 -10.55 6.78
CA ARG A 34 23.79 -9.84 6.23
C ARG A 34 22.81 -10.81 5.59
N MET A 35 23.28 -11.69 4.70
CA MET A 35 22.42 -12.67 4.02
C MET A 35 21.76 -13.63 5.02
N LEU A 36 22.51 -14.10 6.03
CA LEU A 36 21.98 -14.95 7.09
C LEU A 36 20.83 -14.27 7.86
N PHE A 37 21.04 -13.03 8.32
CA PHE A 37 20.00 -12.29 9.05
C PHE A 37 18.80 -11.94 8.17
N LEU A 38 19.02 -11.58 6.90
CA LEU A 38 17.93 -11.34 5.96
C LEU A 38 17.13 -12.62 5.70
N GLN A 39 17.79 -13.78 5.57
CA GLN A 39 17.10 -15.05 5.41
C GLN A 39 16.25 -15.39 6.63
N TRP A 40 16.78 -15.20 7.85
CA TRP A 40 15.99 -15.36 9.08
C TRP A 40 14.81 -14.38 9.14
N ALA A 41 15.03 -13.12 8.75
CA ALA A 41 13.95 -12.13 8.69
C ALA A 41 12.84 -12.53 7.71
N VAL A 42 13.19 -13.07 6.53
CA VAL A 42 12.22 -13.57 5.55
C VAL A 42 11.43 -14.77 6.11
N ILE A 43 12.09 -15.71 6.78
CA ILE A 43 11.43 -16.86 7.42
C ILE A 43 10.46 -16.38 8.51
N LEU A 44 10.90 -15.47 9.37
CA LEU A 44 10.06 -14.88 10.42
C LEU A 44 8.89 -14.08 9.84
N ALA A 45 9.09 -13.33 8.75
CA ALA A 45 8.03 -12.62 8.06
C ALA A 45 6.98 -13.58 7.48
N GLY A 46 7.42 -14.71 6.90
CA GLY A 46 6.51 -15.77 6.44
C GLY A 46 5.69 -16.36 7.59
N ALA A 47 6.33 -16.68 8.71
CA ALA A 47 5.63 -17.17 9.91
C ALA A 47 4.64 -16.13 10.47
N ALA A 48 5.04 -14.86 10.53
CA ALA A 48 4.20 -13.76 10.98
C ALA A 48 2.98 -13.56 10.07
N LEU A 49 3.12 -13.75 8.76
CA LEU A 49 2.00 -13.71 7.81
C LEU A 49 0.99 -14.82 8.12
N VAL A 50 1.45 -16.05 8.38
CA VAL A 50 0.58 -17.16 8.77
C VAL A 50 -0.17 -16.83 10.07
N VAL A 51 0.53 -16.33 11.09
CA VAL A 51 -0.08 -15.89 12.35
C VAL A 51 -1.11 -14.79 12.10
N GLY A 52 -0.81 -13.83 11.22
CA GLY A 52 -1.72 -12.75 10.84
C GLY A 52 -3.00 -13.25 10.18
N VAL A 53 -2.88 -14.19 9.23
CA VAL A 53 -4.02 -14.85 8.56
C VAL A 53 -4.87 -15.63 9.56
N ILE A 54 -4.25 -16.37 10.48
CA ILE A 54 -4.94 -17.10 11.55
C ILE A 54 -5.67 -16.12 12.47
N ASN A 55 -5.01 -15.04 12.91
CA ASN A 55 -5.61 -14.04 13.80
C ASN A 55 -6.81 -13.35 13.15
N LEU A 56 -6.68 -12.94 11.89
CA LEU A 56 -7.78 -12.37 11.11
C LEU A 56 -8.95 -13.35 10.99
N SER A 57 -8.66 -14.61 10.66
CA SER A 57 -9.66 -15.68 10.57
C SER A 57 -10.38 -15.89 11.89
N GLN A 58 -9.65 -15.97 13.01
CA GLN A 58 -10.21 -16.14 14.36
C GLN A 58 -11.10 -14.97 14.75
N TYR A 59 -10.65 -13.74 14.53
CA TYR A 59 -11.43 -12.53 14.82
C TYR A 59 -12.76 -12.52 14.05
N HIS A 60 -12.71 -12.76 12.73
CA HIS A 60 -13.92 -12.76 11.91
C HIS A 60 -14.82 -13.97 12.15
N TRP A 61 -14.25 -15.13 12.53
CA TRP A 61 -15.01 -16.30 12.92
C TRP A 61 -15.80 -16.05 14.21
N ALA A 62 -15.14 -15.48 15.23
CA ALA A 62 -15.79 -15.09 16.47
C ALA A 62 -16.87 -14.03 16.24
N LYS A 63 -16.58 -13.03 15.38
CA LYS A 63 -17.54 -11.99 14.98
C LYS A 63 -18.74 -12.58 14.23
N MET A 64 -18.55 -13.64 13.45
CA MET A 64 -19.65 -14.32 12.75
C MET A 64 -20.57 -15.08 13.71
N ARG A 65 -20.02 -15.64 14.79
CA ARG A 65 -20.79 -16.36 15.82
C ARG A 65 -21.60 -15.41 16.72
N ARG A 66 -21.13 -14.18 16.95
CA ARG A 66 -21.87 -13.15 17.67
C ARG A 66 -22.88 -12.50 16.70
N ARG A 67 -24.19 -12.59 16.96
CA ARG A 67 -25.22 -11.97 16.12
C ARG A 67 -25.08 -10.44 16.18
N GLY A 68 -24.50 -9.84 15.14
CA GLY A 68 -24.29 -8.40 15.06
C GLY A 68 -24.15 -7.90 13.61
N PRO A 69 -24.18 -6.58 13.40
CA PRO A 69 -24.05 -5.97 12.08
C PRO A 69 -22.68 -6.31 11.45
N GLY A 70 -22.67 -6.60 10.14
CA GLY A 70 -21.45 -6.95 9.40
C GLY A 70 -21.08 -8.45 9.41
N ARG A 71 -21.99 -9.34 9.81
CA ARG A 71 -21.78 -10.79 9.76
C ARG A 71 -21.57 -11.32 8.34
N LEU A 72 -22.37 -10.86 7.38
CA LEU A 72 -22.26 -11.27 5.97
C LEU A 72 -20.90 -10.89 5.38
N ALA A 73 -20.45 -9.65 5.62
CA ALA A 73 -19.13 -9.20 5.19
C ALA A 73 -17.99 -10.05 5.79
N SER A 74 -18.13 -10.44 7.07
CA SER A 74 -17.14 -11.31 7.72
C SER A 74 -17.15 -12.73 7.13
N ALA A 75 -18.31 -13.26 6.76
CA ALA A 75 -18.42 -14.56 6.09
C ALA A 75 -17.78 -14.51 4.69
N VAL A 76 -18.09 -13.47 3.90
CA VAL A 76 -17.48 -13.25 2.57
C VAL A 76 -15.97 -13.13 2.67
N LEU A 77 -15.44 -12.42 3.68
CA LEU A 77 -14.00 -12.31 3.90
C LEU A 77 -13.36 -13.68 4.18
N ILE A 78 -13.92 -14.49 5.07
CA ILE A 78 -13.36 -15.81 5.40
C ILE A 78 -13.40 -16.73 4.18
N VAL A 79 -14.53 -16.78 3.47
CA VAL A 79 -14.68 -17.63 2.27
C VAL A 79 -13.72 -17.20 1.17
N SER A 80 -13.58 -15.91 0.90
CA SER A 80 -12.66 -15.40 -0.12
C SER A 80 -11.20 -15.59 0.25
N LEU A 81 -10.82 -15.40 1.53
CA LEU A 81 -9.47 -15.61 2.04
C LEU A 81 -9.02 -17.07 1.83
N TRP A 82 -9.79 -18.02 2.37
CA TRP A 82 -9.44 -19.44 2.28
C TRP A 82 -9.66 -20.02 0.88
N GLY A 83 -10.66 -19.53 0.14
CA GLY A 83 -10.88 -19.91 -1.26
C GLY A 83 -9.72 -19.51 -2.16
N THR A 84 -9.23 -18.27 -2.03
CA THR A 84 -8.06 -17.79 -2.80
C THR A 84 -6.79 -18.54 -2.42
N PHE A 85 -6.59 -18.79 -1.13
CA PHE A 85 -5.44 -19.56 -0.63
C PHE A 85 -5.43 -20.98 -1.19
N ALA A 86 -6.55 -21.70 -1.09
CA ALA A 86 -6.69 -23.05 -1.63
C ALA A 86 -6.46 -23.06 -3.15
N LEU A 87 -7.10 -22.17 -3.90
CA LEU A 87 -6.97 -22.10 -5.36
C LEU A 87 -5.51 -21.90 -5.79
N THR A 88 -4.81 -20.98 -5.12
CA THR A 88 -3.39 -20.68 -5.41
C THR A 88 -2.48 -21.86 -5.06
N LEU A 89 -2.78 -22.57 -3.97
CA LEU A 89 -2.03 -23.75 -3.54
C LEU A 89 -2.18 -24.92 -4.51
N PHE A 90 -3.38 -25.15 -5.06
CA PHE A 90 -3.65 -26.28 -5.95
C PHE A 90 -3.23 -26.03 -7.41
N PHE A 91 -3.42 -24.80 -7.94
CA PHE A 91 -3.22 -24.54 -9.37
C PHE A 91 -1.96 -23.70 -9.68
N ALA A 92 -1.20 -23.27 -8.66
CA ALA A 92 -0.08 -22.32 -8.77
C ALA A 92 -0.51 -20.88 -9.16
N PRO A 93 0.25 -19.84 -8.74
CA PRO A 93 -0.18 -18.43 -8.86
C PRO A 93 -0.46 -17.92 -10.27
N ALA A 94 0.18 -18.49 -11.28
CA ALA A 94 0.10 -18.01 -12.67
C ALA A 94 -0.91 -18.80 -13.53
N SER A 95 -1.68 -19.72 -12.95
CA SER A 95 -2.64 -20.54 -13.69
C SER A 95 -3.91 -19.81 -14.09
N ALA A 96 -4.59 -20.34 -15.12
CA ALA A 96 -5.83 -19.76 -15.63
C ALA A 96 -6.93 -19.57 -14.54
N PRO A 97 -7.18 -20.51 -13.60
CA PRO A 97 -8.17 -20.30 -12.54
C PRO A 97 -7.82 -19.15 -11.60
N VAL A 98 -6.54 -19.03 -11.23
CA VAL A 98 -6.08 -17.94 -10.34
C VAL A 98 -6.14 -16.60 -11.07
N GLN A 99 -5.71 -16.54 -12.33
CA GLN A 99 -5.82 -15.33 -13.14
C GLN A 99 -7.27 -14.89 -13.34
N TRP A 100 -8.19 -15.84 -13.58
CA TRP A 100 -9.61 -15.55 -13.69
C TRP A 100 -10.16 -14.91 -12.41
N LEU A 101 -9.79 -15.41 -11.24
CA LEU A 101 -10.18 -14.83 -9.95
C LEU A 101 -9.74 -13.35 -9.85
N PHE A 102 -8.50 -13.06 -10.24
CA PHE A 102 -7.99 -11.68 -10.26
C PHE A 102 -8.77 -10.80 -11.23
N GLN A 103 -9.00 -11.28 -12.45
CA GLN A 103 -9.67 -10.50 -13.50
C GLN A 103 -11.16 -10.30 -13.23
N ALA A 104 -11.83 -11.26 -12.61
CA ALA A 104 -13.26 -11.22 -12.34
C ALA A 104 -13.61 -10.53 -11.02
N ILE A 105 -12.72 -10.57 -10.01
CA ILE A 105 -13.02 -10.05 -8.66
C ILE A 105 -12.12 -8.85 -8.32
N VAL A 106 -10.80 -9.04 -8.36
CA VAL A 106 -9.85 -8.02 -7.87
C VAL A 106 -9.85 -6.78 -8.77
N ILE A 107 -9.82 -6.96 -10.09
CA ILE A 107 -9.79 -5.84 -11.05
C ILE A 107 -11.09 -5.01 -10.95
N PRO A 108 -12.31 -5.60 -11.03
CA PRO A 108 -13.54 -4.82 -10.94
C PRO A 108 -13.72 -4.14 -9.58
N ALA A 109 -13.35 -4.80 -8.48
CA ALA A 109 -13.37 -4.19 -7.15
C ALA A 109 -12.44 -2.97 -7.06
N SER A 110 -11.25 -3.07 -7.66
CA SER A 110 -10.30 -1.95 -7.73
C SER A 110 -10.86 -0.78 -8.54
N ILE A 111 -11.49 -1.05 -9.69
CA ILE A 111 -12.15 -0.03 -10.51
C ILE A 111 -13.31 0.63 -9.75
N ALA A 112 -14.11 -0.14 -9.01
CA ALA A 112 -15.20 0.40 -8.19
C ALA A 112 -14.68 1.35 -7.10
N LEU A 113 -13.58 0.99 -6.41
CA LEU A 113 -12.91 1.86 -5.44
C LEU A 113 -12.35 3.13 -6.09
N MET A 114 -11.73 3.01 -7.27
CA MET A 114 -11.28 4.17 -8.04
C MET A 114 -12.44 5.07 -8.46
N GLY A 115 -13.58 4.48 -8.82
CA GLY A 115 -14.81 5.21 -9.09
C GLY A 115 -15.32 5.97 -7.87
N LEU A 116 -15.36 5.32 -6.69
CA LEU A 116 -15.75 5.97 -5.44
C LEU A 116 -14.78 7.12 -5.08
N LEU A 117 -13.49 6.92 -5.30
CA LEU A 117 -12.48 7.97 -5.15
C LEU A 117 -12.75 9.14 -6.09
N ALA A 118 -13.07 8.89 -7.36
CA ALA A 118 -13.41 9.94 -8.31
C ALA A 118 -14.64 10.75 -7.87
N PHE A 119 -15.71 10.08 -7.42
CA PHE A 119 -16.91 10.75 -6.88
C PHE A 119 -16.61 11.58 -5.62
N THR A 120 -15.90 11.00 -4.65
CA THR A 120 -15.55 11.68 -3.40
C THR A 120 -14.63 12.87 -3.62
N LEU A 121 -13.66 12.76 -4.53
CA LEU A 121 -12.79 13.88 -4.93
C LEU A 121 -13.57 14.97 -5.66
N THR A 122 -14.52 14.60 -6.53
CA THR A 122 -15.39 15.57 -7.21
C THR A 122 -16.26 16.32 -6.20
N TYR A 123 -16.84 15.63 -5.22
CA TYR A 123 -17.60 16.27 -4.14
C TYR A 123 -16.72 17.19 -3.29
N ALA A 124 -15.51 16.73 -2.93
CA ALA A 124 -14.55 17.54 -2.18
C ALA A 124 -14.13 18.80 -2.95
N ALA A 125 -13.94 18.68 -4.27
CA ALA A 125 -13.64 19.80 -5.16
C ALA A 125 -14.76 20.85 -5.18
N VAL A 126 -16.01 20.43 -5.34
CA VAL A 126 -17.16 21.35 -5.29
C VAL A 126 -17.25 22.03 -3.93
N ARG A 127 -17.01 21.29 -2.84
CA ARG A 127 -16.96 21.85 -1.48
C ARG A 127 -15.83 22.86 -1.32
N LEU A 128 -14.66 22.59 -1.90
CA LEU A 128 -13.49 23.47 -1.89
C LEU A 128 -13.77 24.79 -2.63
N LEU A 129 -14.43 24.72 -3.79
CA LEU A 129 -14.80 25.90 -4.59
C LEU A 129 -15.86 26.78 -3.90
N ARG A 130 -16.78 26.18 -3.14
CA ARG A 130 -17.87 26.90 -2.46
C ARG A 130 -17.44 27.63 -1.18
N ARG A 131 -16.39 27.19 -0.47
CA ARG A 131 -16.11 27.71 0.87
C ARG A 131 -15.29 29.00 0.91
N ARG A 132 -14.33 29.23 -0.01
CA ARG A 132 -13.71 30.53 -0.40
C ARG A 132 -12.76 30.26 -1.59
N PRO A 133 -12.85 30.97 -2.72
CA PRO A 133 -11.92 30.78 -3.83
C PRO A 133 -10.52 31.32 -3.46
N GLY A 134 -9.66 30.42 -2.97
CA GLY A 134 -8.22 30.69 -2.83
C GLY A 134 -7.45 30.29 -4.09
N LEU A 135 -6.14 30.59 -4.11
CA LEU A 135 -5.24 30.22 -5.21
C LEU A 135 -5.34 28.73 -5.58
N PHE A 136 -5.41 27.84 -4.58
CA PHE A 136 -5.55 26.39 -4.78
C PHE A 136 -6.87 25.99 -5.43
N SER A 137 -7.98 26.67 -5.14
CA SER A 137 -9.27 26.43 -5.77
C SER A 137 -9.24 26.82 -7.25
N VAL A 138 -8.60 27.95 -7.59
CA VAL A 138 -8.44 28.41 -8.98
C VAL A 138 -7.54 27.46 -9.76
N LEU A 139 -6.40 27.07 -9.18
CA LEU A 139 -5.45 26.14 -9.81
C LEU A 139 -6.09 24.76 -10.03
N PHE A 140 -6.85 24.26 -9.05
CA PHE A 140 -7.61 23.02 -9.16
C PHE A 140 -8.66 23.10 -10.26
N LEU A 141 -9.47 24.16 -10.28
CA LEU A 141 -10.52 24.34 -11.29
C LEU A 141 -9.94 24.43 -12.69
N GLY A 142 -8.87 25.21 -12.87
CA GLY A 142 -8.16 25.32 -14.15
C GLY A 142 -7.64 23.97 -14.62
N THR A 143 -6.98 23.22 -13.74
CA THR A 143 -6.45 21.88 -14.06
C THR A 143 -7.57 20.89 -14.40
N ALA A 144 -8.67 20.91 -13.63
CA ALA A 144 -9.81 20.04 -13.86
C ALA A 144 -10.49 20.32 -15.21
N VAL A 145 -10.71 21.60 -15.54
CA VAL A 145 -11.27 22.00 -16.85
C VAL A 145 -10.35 21.58 -17.99
N LEU A 146 -9.04 21.80 -17.87
CA LEU A 146 -8.06 21.38 -18.89
C LEU A 146 -8.08 19.87 -19.12
N ILE A 147 -8.11 19.06 -18.06
CA ILE A 147 -8.15 17.61 -18.16
C ILE A 147 -9.48 17.13 -18.77
N LEU A 148 -10.61 17.71 -18.37
CA LEU A 148 -11.93 17.37 -18.92
C LEU A 148 -12.02 17.72 -20.41
N LEU A 149 -11.53 18.90 -20.82
CA LEU A 149 -11.47 19.30 -22.22
C LEU A 149 -10.54 18.40 -23.05
N GLY A 150 -9.43 17.92 -22.47
CA GLY A 150 -8.53 16.97 -23.12
C GLY A 150 -9.07 15.53 -23.19
N ALA A 151 -10.13 15.20 -22.42
CA ALA A 151 -10.73 13.87 -22.38
C ALA A 151 -12.00 13.74 -23.24
N VAL A 152 -12.70 14.85 -23.52
CA VAL A 152 -13.94 14.86 -24.31
C VAL A 152 -13.62 15.22 -25.76
N ALA A 153 -14.01 14.36 -26.70
CA ALA A 153 -14.09 14.74 -28.11
C ALA A 153 -15.31 15.66 -28.28
N LEU A 154 -15.08 16.92 -28.62
CA LEU A 154 -16.18 17.88 -28.80
C LEU A 154 -17.02 17.44 -30.01
N PRO A 155 -18.35 17.30 -29.87
CA PRO A 155 -19.22 16.94 -30.98
C PRO A 155 -19.10 18.01 -32.08
N GLY A 156 -18.69 17.59 -33.28
CA GLY A 156 -18.51 18.46 -34.46
C GLY A 156 -17.09 18.96 -34.72
N VAL A 157 -16.16 18.85 -33.76
CA VAL A 157 -14.78 19.40 -33.89
C VAL A 157 -13.69 18.33 -33.73
N GLY A 158 -14.05 17.15 -33.22
CA GLY A 158 -13.09 16.07 -32.92
C GLY A 158 -12.25 16.39 -31.67
N PRO A 159 -11.25 15.55 -31.35
CA PRO A 159 -10.29 15.83 -30.29
C PRO A 159 -9.40 17.00 -30.71
N LEU A 160 -9.20 17.98 -29.82
CA LEU A 160 -8.19 19.02 -30.02
C LEU A 160 -6.80 18.37 -29.82
N PRO A 161 -5.98 18.18 -30.88
CA PRO A 161 -4.79 17.33 -30.83
C PRO A 161 -3.77 17.79 -29.78
N PHE A 162 -3.64 19.10 -29.58
CA PHE A 162 -2.73 19.64 -28.56
C PHE A 162 -3.18 19.31 -27.11
N LEU A 163 -4.49 19.31 -26.85
CA LEU A 163 -5.05 19.04 -25.52
C LEU A 163 -5.09 17.54 -25.22
N SER A 164 -5.47 16.72 -26.20
CA SER A 164 -5.57 15.26 -26.05
C SER A 164 -4.21 14.57 -26.03
N ASP A 165 -3.27 14.98 -26.89
CA ASP A 165 -2.05 14.20 -27.16
C ASP A 165 -0.82 14.76 -26.44
N THR A 166 -0.83 16.06 -26.07
CA THR A 166 0.32 16.71 -25.42
C THR A 166 0.03 17.08 -23.97
N LEU A 167 -0.99 17.92 -23.73
CA LEU A 167 -1.26 18.47 -22.39
C LEU A 167 -1.75 17.41 -21.39
N ARG A 168 -2.75 16.59 -21.77
CA ARG A 168 -3.29 15.55 -20.88
C ARG A 168 -2.24 14.50 -20.49
N PRO A 169 -1.45 13.92 -21.42
CA PRO A 169 -0.41 12.97 -21.05
C PRO A 169 0.70 13.63 -20.21
N TRP A 170 1.10 14.86 -20.52
CA TRP A 170 2.10 15.58 -19.74
C TRP A 170 1.63 15.82 -18.29
N LEU A 171 0.39 16.26 -18.09
CA LEU A 171 -0.22 16.41 -16.76
C LEU A 171 -0.28 15.07 -15.99
N ALA A 172 -0.63 13.98 -16.67
CA ALA A 172 -0.69 12.66 -16.05
C ALA A 172 0.70 12.10 -15.70
N GLN A 173 1.69 12.28 -16.57
CA GLN A 173 3.01 11.67 -16.43
C GLN A 173 4.00 12.51 -15.63
N VAL A 174 3.79 13.82 -15.52
CA VAL A 174 4.69 14.72 -14.79
C VAL A 174 4.13 15.03 -13.40
N PRO A 175 3.16 15.94 -13.19
CA PRO A 175 2.72 16.29 -11.84
C PRO A 175 1.94 15.17 -11.14
N ALA A 176 1.05 14.44 -11.83
CA ALA A 176 0.30 13.36 -11.18
C ALA A 176 1.20 12.17 -10.82
N ALA A 177 2.09 11.76 -11.73
CA ALA A 177 3.09 10.74 -11.42
C ALA A 177 4.10 11.21 -10.36
N ALA A 178 4.48 12.50 -10.34
CA ALA A 178 5.32 13.06 -9.29
C ALA A 178 4.65 12.99 -7.92
N GLY A 179 3.34 13.27 -7.84
CA GLY A 179 2.56 13.11 -6.62
C GLY A 179 2.50 11.65 -6.16
N ALA A 180 2.23 10.71 -7.06
CA ALA A 180 2.22 9.27 -6.77
C ALA A 180 3.59 8.78 -6.27
N ARG A 181 4.67 9.17 -6.96
CA ARG A 181 6.05 8.88 -6.55
C ARG A 181 6.38 9.54 -5.21
N GLY A 182 5.90 10.75 -4.96
CA GLY A 182 6.06 11.46 -3.69
C GLY A 182 5.42 10.70 -2.53
N ILE A 183 4.23 10.14 -2.71
CA ILE A 183 3.58 9.28 -1.71
C ILE A 183 4.42 8.02 -1.48
N LEU A 184 4.88 7.35 -2.54
CA LEU A 184 5.73 6.16 -2.41
C LEU A 184 7.04 6.45 -1.67
N LEU A 185 7.68 7.58 -1.99
CA LEU A 185 8.87 8.04 -1.27
C LEU A 185 8.56 8.39 0.18
N GLY A 186 7.43 9.04 0.47
CA GLY A 186 6.99 9.34 1.82
C GLY A 186 6.74 8.08 2.65
N VAL A 187 6.11 7.06 2.07
CA VAL A 187 5.93 5.74 2.71
C VAL A 187 7.29 5.09 2.96
N ALA A 188 8.19 5.08 1.97
CA ALA A 188 9.53 4.51 2.13
C ALA A 188 10.36 5.24 3.20
N LEU A 189 10.31 6.57 3.25
CA LEU A 189 10.97 7.36 4.28
C LEU A 189 10.35 7.10 5.66
N GLY A 190 9.02 6.95 5.74
CA GLY A 190 8.32 6.61 6.98
C GLY A 190 8.70 5.23 7.53
N THR A 191 8.88 4.23 6.68
CA THR A 191 9.35 2.91 7.09
C THR A 191 10.81 2.95 7.53
N VAL A 192 11.68 3.66 6.80
CA VAL A 192 13.09 3.87 7.19
C VAL A 192 13.18 4.63 8.52
N ALA A 193 12.37 5.67 8.72
CA ALA A 193 12.36 6.44 9.97
C ALA A 193 11.96 5.57 11.18
N THR A 194 10.94 4.70 11.00
CA THR A 194 10.56 3.72 12.03
C THR A 194 11.70 2.75 12.32
N GLY A 195 12.37 2.22 11.29
CA GLY A 195 13.54 1.36 11.45
C GLY A 195 14.69 2.07 12.19
N LEU A 196 14.99 3.32 11.82
CA LEU A 196 16.05 4.11 12.44
C LEU A 196 15.76 4.43 13.90
N ARG A 197 14.51 4.72 14.28
CA ARG A 197 14.13 4.92 15.68
C ARG A 197 14.39 3.69 16.55
N ILE A 198 14.17 2.50 15.99
CA ILE A 198 14.49 1.23 16.65
C ILE A 198 16.02 1.05 16.75
N LEU A 199 16.77 1.34 15.68
CA LEU A 199 18.24 1.25 15.66
C LEU A 199 18.92 2.22 16.63
N LEU A 200 18.36 3.41 16.81
CA LEU A 200 18.86 4.42 17.76
C LEU A 200 18.35 4.17 19.19
N GLY A 201 17.46 3.20 19.39
CA GLY A 201 16.90 2.88 20.71
C GLY A 201 15.91 3.89 21.28
N SER A 202 15.43 4.81 20.44
CA SER A 202 14.36 5.74 20.80
C SER A 202 13.04 5.01 20.96
N ASP A 203 12.77 4.00 20.12
CA ASP A 203 11.63 3.09 20.26
C ASP A 203 12.11 1.75 20.83
N ARG A 204 11.52 1.35 21.97
CA ARG A 204 11.81 0.08 22.65
C ARG A 204 10.60 -0.86 22.56
N PRO A 205 10.43 -1.60 21.45
CA PRO A 205 9.27 -2.47 21.26
C PRO A 205 9.17 -3.63 22.26
N TYR A 206 10.24 -3.91 23.00
CA TYR A 206 10.33 -5.01 23.98
C TYR A 206 10.31 -4.52 25.45
N GLY A 207 9.81 -3.30 25.69
CA GLY A 207 9.95 -2.56 26.94
C GLY A 207 8.97 -2.90 28.08
N GLU A 208 8.04 -3.83 27.91
CA GLU A 208 7.11 -4.29 28.98
C GLU A 208 7.50 -5.65 29.59
#